data_AF-A0A7K7APP5-F1
#
_entry.id   AF-A0A7K7APP5-F1
#
_cell.length_a   1.000
_cell.length_b   1.000
_cell.length_c   1.000
_cell.angle_alpha   90.00
_cell.angle_beta   90.00
_cell.angle_gamma   90.00
#
_symmetry.space_group_name_H-M   'P 1'
#
loop_
_entity.id
_entity.type
_entity.pdbx_description
1 polymer ?
#
loop_
_entity_poly.entity_id
_entity_poly.type
_entity_poly.pdbx_seq_one_letter_code
_entity_poly.pdbx_strand_id
1 'polypeptide(L)'
;KSTFFNVLTKSQAAAENFPFCTIDPNESRVPVPDDRFDFLCQYHKPPSKIPAFLNVVDIAGLVKGAHTGQGLGNSFLSHINACDGIFHLMRAFEDDDITHVEGSVDPVRDIEIIHEELRLKDEELILQGIDKLEKVAVRGGDKKLKPEYVSKEKNKKD
;
A
#
# COMPACT_ATOMS: atom_id res chain seq x y z
N LYS A 1 11.77 8.76 -2.04
CA LYS A 1 10.31 8.73 -1.70
C LYS A 1 9.71 10.13 -1.69
N SER A 2 10.01 10.98 -0.69
CA SER A 2 9.37 12.30 -0.54
C SER A 2 9.53 13.20 -1.77
N THR A 3 10.69 13.19 -2.43
CA THR A 3 10.88 13.92 -3.71
C THR A 3 9.95 13.41 -4.81
N PHE A 4 9.80 12.09 -4.96
CA PHE A 4 8.89 11.50 -5.94
C PHE A 4 7.44 11.84 -5.62
N PHE A 5 7.02 11.68 -4.36
CA PHE A 5 5.67 12.05 -3.92
C PHE A 5 5.39 13.53 -4.19
N ASN A 6 6.32 14.42 -3.83
CA ASN A 6 6.17 15.86 -4.10
C ASN A 6 6.12 16.17 -5.60
N VAL A 7 6.89 15.48 -6.44
CA VAL A 7 6.84 15.64 -7.90
C VAL A 7 5.51 15.15 -8.46
N LEU A 8 5.01 14.02 -7.96
CA LEU A 8 3.75 13.44 -8.37
C LEU A 8 2.56 14.33 -7.97
N THR A 9 2.66 14.97 -6.80
CA THR A 9 1.62 15.84 -6.24
C THR A 9 1.79 17.32 -6.58
N LYS A 10 2.85 17.70 -7.33
CA LYS A 10 3.22 19.08 -7.73
C LYS A 10 1.97 19.93 -8.06
N SER A 11 1.53 20.71 -7.07
CA SER A 11 0.57 21.83 -7.20
C SER A 11 -0.89 21.52 -7.58
N GLN A 12 -1.53 20.53 -6.94
CA GLN A 12 -3.01 20.56 -6.76
C GLN A 12 -3.44 20.23 -5.32
N ALA A 13 -2.81 20.87 -4.33
CA ALA A 13 -3.51 21.16 -3.08
C ALA A 13 -4.43 22.39 -3.28
N ALA A 14 -5.23 22.39 -4.35
CA ALA A 14 -6.46 23.15 -4.33
C ALA A 14 -7.49 22.13 -3.85
N ALA A 15 -7.80 22.20 -2.56
CA ALA A 15 -8.95 21.54 -1.98
C ALA A 15 -10.23 22.11 -2.62
N GLU A 16 -10.45 21.85 -3.91
CA GLU A 16 -11.66 22.25 -4.60
C GLU A 16 -12.74 21.18 -4.36
N ASN A 17 -13.65 21.52 -3.44
CA ASN A 17 -15.07 21.16 -3.44
C ASN A 17 -15.45 19.67 -3.48
N PHE A 18 -14.88 18.84 -2.61
CA PHE A 18 -15.52 17.57 -2.21
C PHE A 18 -15.96 17.64 -0.74
N PRO A 19 -17.21 18.05 -0.46
CA PRO A 19 -17.70 18.30 0.91
C PRO A 19 -17.78 17.08 1.84
N PHE A 20 -17.27 15.91 1.42
CA PHE A 20 -17.39 14.64 2.14
C PHE A 20 -16.10 13.81 2.23
N CYS A 21 -14.96 14.27 1.69
CA CYS A 21 -13.71 13.53 1.80
C CYS A 21 -12.83 14.09 2.92
N THR A 22 -12.55 13.27 3.94
CA THR A 22 -11.43 13.52 4.87
C THR A 22 -10.14 13.32 4.07
N ILE A 23 -9.37 14.38 3.87
CA ILE A 23 -8.06 14.31 3.22
C ILE A 23 -7.02 14.19 4.33
N ASP A 24 -6.48 12.99 4.53
CA ASP A 24 -5.31 12.81 5.40
C ASP A 24 -4.09 13.47 4.74
N PRO A 25 -3.17 14.08 5.53
CA PRO A 25 -2.03 14.84 5.00
C PRO A 25 -1.05 14.02 4.14
N ASN A 26 -1.15 12.68 4.23
CA ASN A 26 -0.34 11.75 3.45
C ASN A 26 -1.07 11.22 2.20
N GLU A 27 -2.32 11.63 1.95
CA GLU A 27 -3.08 11.22 0.77
C GLU A 27 -3.16 12.36 -0.25
N SER A 28 -3.03 12.02 -1.53
CA SER A 28 -3.15 12.99 -2.61
C SER A 28 -3.85 12.40 -3.82
N ARG A 29 -4.58 13.25 -4.54
CA ARG A 29 -5.22 12.92 -5.82
C ARG A 29 -4.44 13.54 -6.96
N VAL A 30 -3.99 12.71 -7.88
CA VAL A 30 -3.21 13.14 -9.04
C VAL A 30 -4.04 12.92 -10.31
N PRO A 31 -4.28 13.96 -11.13
CA PRO A 31 -4.98 13.80 -12.40
C PRO A 31 -4.14 12.92 -13.34
N VAL A 32 -4.80 11.99 -14.02
CA VAL A 32 -4.14 11.09 -14.97
C VAL A 32 -3.99 11.81 -16.31
N PRO A 33 -2.75 12.02 -16.82
CA PRO A 33 -2.56 12.61 -18.14
C PRO A 33 -3.03 11.63 -19.23
N ASP A 34 -3.91 12.09 -20.11
CA ASP A 34 -4.45 11.29 -21.21
C ASP A 34 -4.70 12.16 -22.45
N ASP A 35 -3.86 11.99 -23.48
CA ASP A 35 -3.95 12.72 -24.74
C ASP A 35 -5.31 12.56 -25.44
N ARG A 36 -6.01 11.44 -25.20
CA ARG A 36 -7.35 11.18 -25.77
C ARG A 36 -8.39 12.04 -25.08
N PHE A 37 -8.29 12.22 -23.77
CA PHE A 37 -9.14 13.13 -23.02
C PHE A 37 -8.94 14.57 -23.49
N ASP A 38 -7.67 14.97 -23.68
CA ASP A 38 -7.33 16.30 -24.16
C ASP A 38 -7.86 16.55 -25.57
N PHE A 39 -7.72 15.58 -26.48
CA PHE A 39 -8.30 15.65 -27.83
C PHE A 39 -9.81 15.87 -27.79
N LEU A 40 -10.56 15.09 -27.00
CA LEU A 40 -12.01 15.23 -26.88
C LEU A 40 -12.41 16.58 -26.30
N CYS A 41 -11.67 17.05 -25.29
CA CYS A 41 -11.88 18.37 -24.68
C CYS A 41 -11.62 19.51 -25.66
N GLN A 42 -10.63 19.38 -26.54
CA GLN A 42 -10.33 20.36 -27.59
C GLN A 42 -11.38 20.34 -28.72
N TYR A 43 -11.81 19.14 -29.13
CA TYR A 43 -12.78 18.96 -30.21
C TYR A 43 -14.18 19.42 -29.81
N HIS A 44 -14.68 18.98 -28.66
CA HIS A 44 -16.05 19.27 -28.21
C HIS A 44 -16.20 20.57 -27.42
N LYS A 45 -15.12 21.12 -26.85
CA LYS A 45 -15.11 22.34 -26.03
C LYS A 45 -16.21 22.35 -24.94
N PRO A 46 -16.29 21.32 -24.09
CA PRO A 46 -17.33 21.25 -23.06
C PRO A 46 -17.15 22.36 -22.01
N PRO A 47 -18.23 22.77 -21.32
CA PRO A 47 -18.18 23.77 -20.26
C PRO A 47 -17.44 23.30 -18.99
N SER A 48 -17.24 21.99 -18.84
CA SER A 48 -16.47 21.38 -17.74
C SER A 48 -15.59 20.25 -18.27
N LYS A 49 -14.41 20.10 -17.67
CA LYS A 49 -13.40 19.09 -18.01
C LYS A 49 -12.98 18.40 -16.71
N ILE A 50 -13.32 17.13 -16.58
CA ILE A 50 -13.01 16.35 -15.37
C ILE A 50 -12.16 15.15 -15.81
N PRO A 51 -10.85 15.12 -15.49
CA PRO A 51 -9.99 14.00 -15.82
C PRO A 51 -10.26 12.82 -14.87
N ALA A 52 -9.66 11.66 -15.19
CA ALA A 52 -9.54 10.58 -14.22
C ALA A 52 -8.48 10.94 -13.16
N PHE A 53 -8.59 10.35 -11.96
CA PHE A 53 -7.67 10.61 -10.86
C PHE A 53 -7.09 9.30 -10.31
N LEU A 54 -5.82 9.37 -9.92
CA LEU A 54 -5.12 8.35 -9.14
C LEU A 54 -5.01 8.84 -7.68
N ASN A 55 -5.52 8.05 -6.74
CA ASN A 55 -5.29 8.30 -5.32
C ASN A 55 -3.94 7.70 -4.91
N VAL A 56 -3.11 8.48 -4.23
CA VAL A 56 -1.76 8.09 -3.84
C VAL A 56 -1.55 8.39 -2.37
N VAL A 57 -1.05 7.40 -1.63
CA VAL A 57 -0.79 7.49 -0.20
C VAL A 57 0.72 7.45 0.03
N ASP A 58 1.26 8.43 0.75
CA ASP A 58 2.65 8.42 1.19
C ASP A 58 2.79 7.56 2.45
N ILE A 59 3.38 6.38 2.29
CA ILE A 59 3.60 5.45 3.40
C ILE A 59 5.01 5.68 3.98
N ALA A 60 5.18 5.55 5.30
CA ALA A 60 6.48 5.73 5.97
C ALA A 60 7.57 4.75 5.46
N GLY A 61 8.84 4.89 5.83
CA GLY A 61 9.83 3.87 5.48
C GLY A 61 9.65 2.61 6.31
N LEU A 62 9.76 1.42 5.70
CA LEU A 62 9.83 0.16 6.43
C LEU A 62 11.30 -0.12 6.81
N VAL A 63 11.51 -0.59 8.04
CA VAL A 63 12.82 -1.05 8.53
C VAL A 63 12.73 -2.51 8.91
N LYS A 64 13.86 -3.21 8.90
CA LYS A 64 13.93 -4.62 9.31
C LYS A 64 13.34 -4.81 10.71
N GLY A 65 12.47 -5.81 10.87
CA GLY A 65 11.77 -6.14 12.11
C GLY A 65 10.41 -5.45 12.30
N ALA A 66 9.90 -4.74 11.30
CA ALA A 66 8.62 -4.03 11.37
C ALA A 66 7.41 -4.93 11.69
N HIS A 67 7.42 -6.19 11.23
CA HIS A 67 6.36 -7.17 11.48
C HIS A 67 6.21 -7.54 12.98
N THR A 68 7.27 -7.45 13.78
CA THR A 68 7.24 -7.81 15.21
C THR A 68 6.47 -6.83 16.09
N GLY A 69 5.98 -5.72 15.51
CA GLY A 69 5.06 -4.80 16.18
C GLY A 69 5.70 -3.84 17.17
N GLN A 70 7.04 -3.79 17.27
CA GLN A 70 7.72 -2.74 18.02
C GLN A 70 7.79 -1.44 17.19
N GLY A 71 6.91 -0.48 17.48
CA GLY A 71 6.98 0.89 16.94
C GLY A 71 6.19 1.14 15.64
N LEU A 72 6.72 1.99 14.76
CA LEU A 72 6.07 2.53 13.54
C LEU A 72 5.69 1.46 12.49
N GLY A 73 6.21 0.23 12.59
CA GLY A 73 6.01 -0.85 11.61
C GLY A 73 4.58 -1.37 11.51
N ASN A 74 3.83 -1.44 12.61
CA ASN A 74 2.46 -1.96 12.58
C ASN A 74 1.48 -0.96 11.94
N SER A 75 1.67 0.34 12.18
CA SER A 75 0.92 1.39 11.49
C SER A 75 1.21 1.39 9.98
N PHE A 76 2.46 1.16 9.58
CA PHE A 76 2.86 1.06 8.18
C PHE A 76 2.11 -0.06 7.42
N LEU A 77 2.05 -1.27 8.00
CA LEU A 77 1.35 -2.40 7.36
C LEU A 77 -0.16 -2.18 7.27
N SER A 78 -0.75 -1.46 8.23
CA SER A 78 -2.17 -1.07 8.18
C SER A 78 -2.47 -0.10 7.03
N HIS A 79 -1.55 0.82 6.73
CA HIS A 79 -1.67 1.73 5.58
C HIS A 79 -1.51 1.00 4.24
N ILE A 80 -0.61 0.01 4.15
CA ILE A 80 -0.49 -0.83 2.95
C ILE A 80 -1.79 -1.59 2.69
N ASN A 81 -2.40 -2.17 3.73
CA ASN A 81 -3.66 -2.90 3.59
C ASN A 81 -4.84 -2.04 3.13
N ALA A 82 -4.74 -0.71 3.27
CA ALA A 82 -5.74 0.24 2.77
C ALA A 82 -5.52 0.63 1.30
N CYS A 83 -4.43 0.19 0.67
CA CYS A 83 -4.07 0.50 -0.71
C CYS A 83 -4.29 -0.70 -1.64
N ASP A 84 -4.70 -0.44 -2.88
CA ASP A 84 -4.89 -1.49 -3.91
C ASP A 84 -3.59 -1.85 -4.66
N GLY A 85 -2.55 -1.03 -4.53
CA GLY A 85 -1.28 -1.21 -5.22
C GLY A 85 -0.15 -0.42 -4.57
N ILE A 86 1.09 -0.83 -4.85
CA ILE A 86 2.29 -0.29 -4.22
C ILE A 86 3.27 0.19 -5.31
N PHE A 87 3.73 1.43 -5.20
CA PHE A 87 4.91 1.90 -5.91
C PHE A 87 6.17 1.57 -5.10
N HIS A 88 6.90 0.54 -5.51
CA HIS A 88 8.13 0.12 -4.82
C HIS A 88 9.31 0.99 -5.27
N LEU A 89 9.69 1.96 -4.42
CA LEU A 89 10.78 2.91 -4.71
C LEU A 89 12.09 2.46 -4.07
N MET A 90 13.12 2.26 -4.89
CA MET A 90 14.44 1.81 -4.45
C MET A 90 15.51 2.87 -4.63
N ARG A 91 16.48 2.91 -3.69
CA ARG A 91 17.67 3.73 -3.85
C ARG A 91 18.69 2.97 -4.69
N ALA A 92 19.04 3.53 -5.85
CA ALA A 92 20.04 2.97 -6.76
C ALA A 92 21.18 3.97 -7.04
N PHE A 93 21.46 4.86 -6.08
CA PHE A 93 22.51 5.88 -6.16
C PHE A 93 23.15 6.10 -4.80
N GLU A 94 24.44 6.38 -4.80
CA GLU A 94 25.20 6.79 -3.62
C GLU A 94 25.10 8.31 -3.44
N ASP A 95 25.01 8.75 -2.19
CA ASP A 95 24.96 10.16 -1.80
C ASP A 95 25.43 10.23 -0.34
N ASP A 96 26.55 10.92 -0.12
CA ASP A 96 27.23 11.03 1.19
C ASP A 96 26.43 11.85 2.20
N ASP A 97 25.52 12.71 1.73
CA ASP A 97 24.65 13.53 2.58
C ASP A 97 23.43 12.75 3.11
N ILE A 98 23.23 11.51 2.65
CA ILE A 98 22.04 10.70 2.98
C ILE A 98 22.45 9.38 3.63
N THR A 99 22.23 9.29 4.95
CA THR A 99 22.45 8.05 5.71
C THR A 99 21.51 6.92 5.27
N HIS A 100 22.09 5.73 5.09
CA HIS A 100 21.33 4.51 4.77
C HIS A 100 21.07 3.72 6.05
N VAL A 101 19.84 3.26 6.26
CA VAL A 101 19.44 2.52 7.49
C VAL A 101 20.28 1.25 7.68
N GLU A 102 20.52 0.53 6.58
CA GLU A 102 21.36 -0.69 6.56
C GLU A 102 22.87 -0.40 6.38
N GLY A 103 23.30 0.85 6.50
CA GLY A 103 24.72 1.28 6.44
C GLY A 103 25.36 1.30 5.05
N SER A 104 24.78 0.64 4.05
CA SER A 104 25.22 0.68 2.64
C SER A 104 24.02 0.69 1.70
N VAL A 105 24.17 1.26 0.50
CA VAL A 105 23.11 1.22 -0.53
C VAL A 105 23.15 -0.14 -1.23
N ASP A 106 22.09 -0.93 -1.08
CA ASP A 106 21.92 -2.20 -1.80
C ASP A 106 20.43 -2.41 -2.12
N PRO A 107 19.99 -2.07 -3.35
CA PRO A 107 18.58 -2.16 -3.70
C PRO A 107 18.04 -3.60 -3.71
N VAL A 108 18.90 -4.61 -3.90
CA VAL A 108 18.43 -6.01 -3.91
C VAL A 108 18.10 -6.43 -2.48
N ARG A 109 19.03 -6.22 -1.54
CA ARG A 109 18.81 -6.49 -0.12
C ARG A 109 17.62 -5.72 0.44
N ASP A 110 17.49 -4.46 0.06
CA ASP A 110 16.41 -3.60 0.55
C ASP A 110 15.02 -4.08 0.06
N ILE A 111 14.91 -4.56 -1.20
CA ILE A 111 13.67 -5.20 -1.71
C ILE A 111 13.38 -6.48 -0.92
N GLU A 112 14.40 -7.31 -0.68
CA GLU A 112 14.23 -8.57 0.04
C GLU A 112 13.73 -8.33 1.47
N ILE A 113 14.25 -7.31 2.17
CA ILE A 113 13.76 -6.92 3.49
C ILE A 113 12.27 -6.55 3.42
N ILE A 114 11.86 -5.70 2.46
CA ILE A 114 10.46 -5.29 2.34
C ILE A 114 9.56 -6.49 2.02
N HIS A 115 9.97 -7.36 1.11
CA HIS A 115 9.19 -8.55 0.76
C HIS A 115 9.05 -9.53 1.92
N GLU A 116 10.12 -9.77 2.67
CA GLU A 116 10.07 -10.67 3.83
C GLU A 116 9.12 -10.13 4.90
N GLU A 117 9.16 -8.83 5.17
CA GLU A 117 8.29 -8.19 6.16
C GLU A 117 6.81 -8.22 5.76
N LEU A 118 6.51 -8.08 4.46
CA LEU A 118 5.15 -8.26 3.92
C LEU A 118 4.68 -9.71 4.04
N ARG A 119 5.54 -10.68 3.68
CA ARG A 119 5.22 -12.11 3.77
C ARG A 119 4.95 -12.55 5.21
N LEU A 120 5.77 -12.12 6.16
CA LEU A 120 5.59 -12.41 7.58
C LEU A 120 4.27 -11.83 8.09
N LYS A 121 3.86 -10.66 7.60
CA LYS A 121 2.55 -10.10 7.96
C LYS A 121 1.39 -10.88 7.36
N ASP A 122 1.50 -11.27 6.10
CA ASP A 122 0.50 -12.12 5.44
C ASP A 122 0.36 -13.46 6.16
N GLU A 123 1.47 -14.08 6.56
CA GLU A 123 1.48 -15.30 7.36
C GLU A 123 0.73 -15.10 8.68
N GLU A 124 1.03 -14.03 9.42
CA GLU A 124 0.33 -13.69 10.67
C GLU A 124 -1.19 -13.57 10.45
N LEU A 125 -1.62 -12.87 9.40
CA LEU A 125 -3.03 -12.67 9.08
C LEU A 125 -3.73 -13.99 8.69
N ILE A 126 -3.07 -14.83 7.90
CA ILE A 126 -3.58 -16.15 7.51
C ILE A 126 -3.75 -17.03 8.74
N LEU A 127 -2.75 -17.06 9.63
CA LEU A 127 -2.78 -17.82 10.88
C LEU A 127 -3.93 -17.37 11.79
N GLN A 128 -4.10 -16.06 11.99
CA GLN A 128 -5.23 -15.51 12.75
C GLN A 128 -6.59 -15.87 12.12
N GLY A 129 -6.66 -15.89 10.79
CA GLY A 129 -7.86 -16.30 10.04
C GLY A 129 -8.19 -17.78 10.26
N ILE A 130 -7.19 -18.67 10.21
CA ILE A 130 -7.34 -20.10 10.48
C ILE A 130 -7.82 -20.33 11.91
N ASP A 131 -7.24 -19.67 12.90
CA ASP A 131 -7.62 -19.78 14.31
C ASP A 131 -9.09 -19.38 14.55
N LYS A 132 -9.56 -18.31 13.89
CA LYS A 132 -10.96 -17.88 13.94
C LYS A 132 -11.88 -18.93 13.30
N LEU A 133 -11.49 -19.47 12.15
CA LEU A 133 -12.24 -20.51 11.45
C LEU A 133 -12.30 -21.82 12.24
N GLU A 134 -11.21 -22.24 12.90
CA GLU A 134 -11.19 -23.43 13.75
C GLU A 134 -12.23 -23.33 14.87
N LYS A 135 -12.27 -22.18 15.55
CA LYS A 135 -13.21 -21.93 16.65
C LYS A 135 -14.66 -22.03 16.20
N VAL A 136 -15.00 -21.53 15.01
CA VAL A 136 -16.38 -21.52 14.51
C VAL A 136 -16.76 -22.85 13.84
N ALA A 137 -15.92 -23.36 12.94
CA ALA A 137 -16.22 -24.53 12.11
C ALA A 137 -16.02 -25.86 12.85
N VAL A 138 -14.97 -25.97 13.68
CA VAL A 138 -14.64 -27.20 14.40
C VAL A 138 -15.29 -27.20 15.78
N ARG A 139 -15.01 -26.17 16.59
CA ARG A 139 -15.50 -26.11 17.98
C ARG A 139 -16.97 -25.68 18.07
N GLY A 140 -17.38 -24.72 17.24
CA GLY A 140 -18.77 -24.26 17.11
C GLY A 140 -19.68 -25.18 16.28
N GLY A 141 -19.10 -26.15 15.57
CA GLY A 141 -19.86 -27.19 14.85
C GLY A 141 -20.48 -26.76 13.52
N ASP A 142 -20.15 -25.57 12.99
CA ASP A 142 -20.74 -25.09 11.74
C ASP A 142 -20.16 -25.84 10.52
N LYS A 143 -20.94 -26.79 10.00
CA LYS A 143 -20.54 -27.69 8.91
C LYS A 143 -20.31 -26.96 7.58
N LYS A 144 -20.86 -25.76 7.40
CA LYS A 144 -20.70 -24.99 6.16
C LYS A 144 -19.28 -24.43 5.99
N LEU A 145 -18.61 -24.11 7.10
CA LEU A 145 -17.28 -23.49 7.11
C LEU A 145 -16.13 -24.52 7.19
N LYS A 146 -16.44 -25.80 7.45
CA LYS A 146 -15.44 -26.88 7.53
C LYS A 146 -14.62 -27.07 6.24
N PRO A 147 -15.21 -27.01 5.02
CA PRO A 147 -14.43 -27.15 3.78
C PRO A 147 -13.40 -26.02 3.62
N GLU A 148 -13.79 -24.78 3.98
CA GLU A 148 -12.90 -23.62 3.89
C GLU A 148 -11.75 -23.72 4.91
N TYR A 149 -12.03 -24.15 6.14
CA TYR A 149 -11.01 -24.42 7.15
C TYR A 149 -9.97 -25.45 6.67
N VAL A 150 -10.43 -26.60 6.16
CA VAL A 150 -9.53 -27.68 5.68
C VAL A 150 -8.67 -27.21 4.50
N SER A 151 -9.20 -26.38 3.60
CA SER A 151 -8.44 -25.81 2.50
C SER A 151 -7.34 -24.86 2.99
N LYS A 152 -7.67 -23.96 3.93
CA LYS A 152 -6.70 -23.00 4.49
C LYS A 152 -5.65 -23.67 5.37
N GLU A 153 -6.00 -24.74 6.07
CA GLU A 153 -5.06 -25.51 6.90
C GLU A 153 -4.03 -26.29 6.05
N LYS A 154 -4.40 -26.74 4.85
CA LYS A 154 -3.44 -27.35 3.90
C LYS A 154 -2.40 -26.34 3.41
N ASN A 155 -2.85 -25.14 3.03
CA ASN A 155 -1.96 -24.07 2.55
C ASN A 155 -1.02 -23.51 3.63
N LYS A 156 -1.23 -23.85 4.91
CA LYS A 156 -0.33 -23.48 6.02
C LYS A 156 0.95 -24.35 6.06
N LYS A 157 0.96 -25.50 5.38
CA LYS A 157 2.07 -26.47 5.42
C LYS A 157 3.05 -26.37 4.25
N ASP A 158 2.70 -25.60 3.23
CA ASP A 158 3.48 -25.34 2.02
C ASP A 158 4.11 -23.94 2.10
#